data_AF-A0A3N4SMN7-F1
#
_entry.id   AF-A0A3N4SMN7-F1
#
_cell.length_a   1.000
_cell.length_b   1.000
_cell.length_c   1.000
_cell.angle_alpha   90.00
_cell.angle_beta   90.00
_cell.angle_gamma   90.00
#
_symmetry.space_group_name_H-M   'P 1'
#
loop_
_entity.id
_entity.type
_entity.pdbx_description
1 polymer ?
#
loop_
_entity_poly.entity_id
_entity_poly.type
_entity_poly.pdbx_seq_one_letter_code
_entity_poly.pdbx_strand_id
1 'polypeptide(L)'
;MCESMNAEWSATVVARAQRHAALGEPARLAIIDRLLLGDASPSELGQELDLPSNLLAHHLKLLEQVGLIERSRSEGDRRRIYLRLRVETLADTMPTPLRTAPRVVFVCTHNSARSHLAAALWKRHSIVPTASAGTEPAQRVHPRAVATAPAGSRRPPSWRQR
;
A
#
# COMPACT_ATOMS: atom_id res chain seq x y z
N MET A 1 1.88 -4.95 50.44
CA MET A 1 1.15 -5.60 49.33
C MET A 1 1.01 -4.55 48.25
N CYS A 2 1.83 -4.61 47.20
CA CYS A 2 1.66 -3.74 46.04
C CYS A 2 0.59 -4.39 45.16
N GLU A 3 -0.60 -3.78 45.11
CA GLU A 3 -1.62 -4.14 44.14
C GLU A 3 -1.08 -3.89 42.72
N SER A 4 -1.02 -4.96 41.95
CA SER A 4 -0.68 -4.98 40.55
C SER A 4 -1.70 -4.12 39.79
N MET A 5 -1.28 -2.94 39.36
CA MET A 5 -2.08 -2.04 38.52
C MET A 5 -2.13 -2.60 37.09
N ASN A 6 -2.97 -3.61 36.85
CA ASN A 6 -3.25 -4.11 35.51
C ASN A 6 -4.09 -3.07 34.77
N ALA A 7 -3.43 -2.14 34.09
CA ALA A 7 -4.11 -1.37 33.06
C ALA A 7 -4.62 -2.36 31.99
N GLU A 8 -5.93 -2.51 31.85
CA GLU A 8 -6.54 -3.30 30.78
C GLU A 8 -6.31 -2.59 29.45
N TRP A 9 -5.15 -2.85 28.84
CA TRP A 9 -4.84 -2.34 27.51
C TRP A 9 -5.78 -2.95 26.48
N SER A 10 -6.39 -2.11 25.64
CA SER A 10 -7.20 -2.62 24.52
C SER A 10 -6.38 -3.55 23.63
N ALA A 11 -7.03 -4.58 23.07
CA ALA A 11 -6.39 -5.53 22.15
C ALA A 11 -5.68 -4.82 20.98
N THR A 12 -6.24 -3.71 20.49
CA THR A 12 -5.63 -2.89 19.44
C THR A 12 -4.31 -2.26 19.88
N VAL A 13 -4.23 -1.74 21.12
CA VAL A 13 -2.99 -1.17 21.65
C VAL A 13 -1.93 -2.26 21.86
N VAL A 14 -2.32 -3.43 22.35
CA VAL A 14 -1.41 -4.58 22.52
C VAL A 14 -0.87 -5.06 21.17
N ALA A 15 -1.74 -5.25 20.18
CA ALA A 15 -1.33 -5.66 18.83
C ALA A 15 -0.40 -4.63 18.19
N ARG A 16 -0.68 -3.34 18.36
CA ARG A 16 0.21 -2.26 17.89
C ARG A 16 1.57 -2.29 18.58
N ALA A 17 1.62 -2.49 19.89
CA ALA A 17 2.87 -2.61 20.64
C ALA A 17 3.72 -3.80 20.17
N GLN A 18 3.10 -4.95 19.89
CA GLN A 18 3.79 -6.12 19.33
C GLN A 18 4.39 -5.83 17.95
N ARG A 19 3.66 -5.11 17.08
CA ARG A 19 4.19 -4.68 15.78
C ARG A 19 5.34 -3.69 15.94
N HIS A 20 5.28 -2.74 16.87
CA HIS A 20 6.40 -1.86 17.16
C HIS A 20 7.63 -2.60 17.67
N ALA A 21 7.44 -3.59 18.55
CA ALA A 21 8.55 -4.44 19.01
C ALA A 21 9.19 -5.21 17.85
N ALA A 22 8.38 -5.72 16.91
CA ALA A 22 8.91 -6.30 15.68
C ALA A 22 9.63 -5.25 14.83
N LEU A 23 9.10 -4.04 14.64
CA LEU A 23 9.75 -3.00 13.83
C LEU A 23 10.98 -2.36 14.51
N GLY A 24 11.22 -2.59 15.80
CA GLY A 24 12.37 -2.04 16.53
C GLY A 24 13.74 -2.61 16.14
N GLU A 25 13.81 -3.52 15.17
CA GLU A 25 15.06 -4.14 14.69
C GLU A 25 15.44 -3.61 13.29
N PRO A 26 16.67 -3.08 13.09
CA PRO A 26 17.11 -2.55 11.81
C PRO A 26 16.97 -3.50 10.62
N ALA A 27 17.33 -4.77 10.78
CA ALA A 27 17.21 -5.76 9.70
C ALA A 27 15.75 -6.00 9.28
N ARG A 28 14.81 -5.95 10.24
CA ARG A 28 13.37 -6.11 9.95
C ARG A 28 12.80 -4.87 9.27
N LEU A 29 13.27 -3.67 9.62
CA LEU A 29 12.92 -2.45 8.90
C LEU A 29 13.41 -2.49 7.45
N ALA A 30 14.67 -2.89 7.22
CA ALA A 30 15.21 -3.01 5.86
C ALA A 30 14.43 -4.00 4.98
N ILE A 31 13.95 -5.11 5.56
CA ILE A 31 13.04 -6.04 4.87
C ILE A 31 11.72 -5.35 4.49
N ILE A 32 11.11 -4.59 5.40
CA ILE A 32 9.86 -3.87 5.14
C ILE A 32 10.05 -2.80 4.06
N ASP A 33 11.12 -2.01 4.15
CA ASP A 33 11.47 -1.00 3.15
C ASP A 33 11.66 -1.62 1.77
N ARG A 34 12.26 -2.81 1.71
CA ARG A 34 12.40 -3.52 0.45
C ARG A 34 11.05 -4.03 -0.10
N LEU A 35 10.18 -4.56 0.76
CA LEU A 35 8.87 -5.07 0.35
C LEU A 35 7.87 -3.95 0.03
N LEU A 36 8.09 -2.72 0.50
CA LEU A 36 7.33 -1.54 0.06
C LEU A 36 7.48 -1.26 -1.44
N LEU A 37 8.60 -1.65 -2.05
CA LEU A 37 8.85 -1.49 -3.48
C LEU A 37 8.21 -2.60 -4.34
N GLY A 38 7.79 -3.70 -3.72
CA GLY A 38 7.14 -4.83 -4.37
C GLY A 38 7.49 -6.17 -3.74
N ASP A 39 6.72 -7.20 -4.10
CA ASP A 39 6.89 -8.57 -3.62
C ASP A 39 8.30 -9.11 -3.95
N ALA A 40 8.89 -9.88 -3.03
CA ALA A 40 10.23 -10.46 -3.19
C ALA A 40 10.30 -11.86 -2.57
N SER A 41 11.14 -12.74 -3.12
CA SER A 41 11.41 -14.05 -2.54
C SER A 41 12.40 -13.94 -1.36
N PRO A 42 12.41 -14.92 -0.44
CA PRO A 42 13.40 -14.95 0.64
C PRO A 42 14.85 -14.92 0.14
N SER A 43 15.13 -15.58 -0.99
CA SER A 43 16.49 -15.61 -1.56
C SER A 43 16.91 -14.24 -2.09
N GLU A 44 16.01 -13.50 -2.76
CA GLU A 44 16.28 -12.14 -3.23
C GLU A 44 16.53 -11.20 -2.05
N LEU A 45 15.70 -11.25 -0.99
CA LEU A 45 15.91 -10.45 0.22
C LEU A 45 17.25 -10.75 0.90
N GLY A 46 17.62 -12.03 1.02
CA GLY A 46 18.88 -12.42 1.63
C GLY A 46 20.09 -11.92 0.85
N GLN A 47 20.02 -11.96 -0.48
CA GLN A 47 21.10 -11.45 -1.34
C GLN A 47 21.19 -9.92 -1.30
N GLU A 48 20.07 -9.21 -1.43
CA GLU A 48 20.07 -7.75 -1.48
C GLU A 48 20.46 -7.12 -0.13
N LEU A 49 20.10 -7.74 0.99
CA LEU A 49 20.38 -7.24 2.34
C LEU A 49 21.65 -7.85 2.96
N ASP A 50 22.37 -8.72 2.22
CA ASP A 50 23.54 -9.47 2.69
C ASP A 50 23.28 -10.23 4.02
N LEU A 51 22.10 -10.84 4.13
CA LEU A 51 21.67 -11.55 5.33
C LEU A 51 21.83 -13.07 5.18
N PRO A 52 22.47 -13.75 6.16
CA PRO A 52 22.48 -15.21 6.20
C PRO A 52 21.06 -15.79 6.24
N SER A 53 20.85 -16.90 5.53
CA SER A 53 19.53 -17.53 5.35
C SER A 53 18.80 -17.82 6.68
N ASN A 54 19.53 -18.29 7.70
CA ASN A 54 18.97 -18.59 9.01
C ASN A 54 18.48 -17.32 9.74
N LEU A 55 19.27 -16.24 9.68
CA LEU A 55 18.92 -14.97 10.31
C LEU A 55 17.71 -14.34 9.61
N LEU A 56 17.72 -14.36 8.28
CA LEU A 56 16.57 -13.91 7.49
C LEU A 56 15.31 -14.72 7.83
N ALA A 57 15.39 -16.05 7.88
CA ALA A 57 14.24 -16.89 8.23
C ALA A 57 13.66 -16.55 9.61
N HIS A 58 14.52 -16.24 10.59
CA HIS A 58 14.10 -15.78 11.91
C HIS A 58 13.35 -14.44 11.83
N HIS A 59 13.92 -13.44 11.13
CA HIS A 59 13.28 -12.14 10.94
C HIS A 59 11.93 -12.23 10.22
N LEU A 60 11.84 -13.03 9.16
CA LEU A 60 10.61 -13.26 8.42
C LEU A 60 9.54 -13.91 9.30
N LYS A 61 9.91 -14.87 10.14
CA LYS A 61 8.98 -15.50 11.08
C LYS A 61 8.39 -14.49 12.06
N LEU A 62 9.22 -13.61 12.63
CA LEU A 62 8.74 -12.58 13.56
C LEU A 62 7.77 -11.60 12.88
N LEU A 63 8.09 -11.17 11.65
CA LEU A 63 7.24 -10.28 10.86
C LEU A 63 5.91 -10.94 10.46
N GLU A 64 5.94 -12.23 10.10
CA GLU A 64 4.74 -13.02 9.78
C GLU A 64 3.84 -13.21 11.02
N GLN A 65 4.43 -13.45 12.19
CA GLN A 65 3.70 -13.60 13.46
C GLN A 65 2.91 -12.35 13.87
N VAL A 66 3.46 -11.15 13.62
CA VAL A 66 2.76 -9.89 13.88
C VAL A 66 1.88 -9.43 12.70
N GLY A 67 1.80 -10.24 11.63
CA GLY A 67 0.95 -10.03 10.47
C GLY A 67 1.41 -8.95 9.50
N LEU A 68 2.66 -8.51 9.58
CA LEU A 68 3.21 -7.46 8.70
C LEU A 68 3.50 -8.00 7.29
N ILE A 69 3.81 -9.28 7.15
CA ILE A 69 4.06 -9.91 5.85
C ILE A 69 3.23 -11.18 5.69
N GLU A 70 3.01 -11.57 4.45
CA GLU A 70 2.40 -12.83 4.07
C GLU A 70 3.17 -13.53 2.96
N ARG A 71 2.98 -14.85 2.85
CA ARG A 71 3.58 -15.66 1.77
C ARG A 71 2.54 -15.94 0.69
N SER A 72 2.86 -15.57 -0.54
CA SER A 72 2.08 -15.89 -1.73
C SER A 72 2.84 -16.88 -2.62
N ARG A 73 2.11 -17.73 -3.36
CA ARG A 73 2.67 -18.65 -4.34
C ARG A 73 2.55 -18.04 -5.73
N SER A 74 3.59 -18.19 -6.55
CA SER A 74 3.54 -17.76 -7.96
C SER A 74 2.40 -18.43 -8.73
N GLU A 75 1.57 -17.63 -9.41
CA GLU A 75 0.42 -18.12 -10.21
C GLU A 75 0.83 -18.95 -11.44
N GLY A 76 2.07 -18.80 -11.94
CA GLY A 76 2.52 -19.43 -13.19
C GLY A 76 3.22 -20.80 -13.08
N ASP A 77 3.86 -21.10 -11.94
CA ASP A 77 4.67 -22.32 -11.74
C ASP A 77 4.46 -22.95 -10.35
N ARG A 78 3.86 -22.23 -9.37
CA ARG A 78 3.74 -22.64 -7.94
C ARG A 78 5.06 -23.04 -7.24
N ARG A 79 6.20 -23.06 -7.94
CA ARG A 79 7.50 -23.49 -7.41
C ARG A 79 8.20 -22.42 -6.56
N ARG A 80 7.82 -21.14 -6.73
CA ARG A 80 8.41 -20.00 -6.01
C ARG A 80 7.42 -19.37 -5.04
N ILE A 81 7.90 -19.10 -3.83
CA ILE A 81 7.18 -18.38 -2.76
C ILE A 81 7.70 -16.94 -2.75
N TYR A 82 6.77 -15.99 -2.83
CA TYR A 82 7.02 -14.57 -2.68
C TYR A 82 6.47 -14.07 -1.36
N LEU A 83 7.13 -13.08 -0.79
CA LEU A 83 6.69 -12.36 0.39
C LEU A 83 6.04 -11.06 -0.07
N ARG A 84 4.88 -10.76 0.51
CA ARG A 84 4.15 -9.53 0.28
C ARG A 84 4.02 -8.78 1.60
N LEU A 85 4.18 -7.46 1.52
CA LEU A 85 3.88 -6.56 2.63
C LEU A 85 2.37 -6.38 2.77
N ARG A 86 1.85 -6.56 3.98
CA ARG A 86 0.47 -6.21 4.34
C ARG A 86 0.41 -4.75 4.74
N VAL A 87 0.21 -3.88 3.75
CA VAL A 87 0.27 -2.42 3.90
C VAL A 87 -0.77 -1.91 4.90
N GLU A 88 -1.93 -2.57 4.97
CA GLU A 88 -2.97 -2.30 5.97
C GLU A 88 -2.47 -2.56 7.40
N THR A 89 -1.77 -3.68 7.63
CA THR A 89 -1.23 -4.01 8.96
C THR A 89 -0.10 -3.07 9.34
N LEU A 90 0.71 -2.63 8.37
CA LEU A 90 1.74 -1.61 8.58
C LEU A 90 1.10 -0.26 8.94
N ALA A 91 0.01 0.13 8.27
CA ALA A 91 -0.70 1.37 8.56
C ALA A 91 -1.28 1.40 9.99
N ASP A 92 -1.76 0.27 10.51
CA ASP A 92 -2.24 0.15 11.89
C ASP A 92 -1.16 0.37 12.95
N THR A 93 0.13 0.40 12.58
CA THR A 93 1.20 0.79 13.50
C THR A 93 1.19 2.27 13.82
N MET A 94 0.56 3.08 12.96
CA MET A 94 0.35 4.49 13.20
C MET A 94 -0.91 4.68 14.07
N PRO A 95 -0.90 5.57 15.07
CA PRO A 95 -2.15 6.02 15.70
C PRO A 95 -3.00 6.74 14.65
N THR A 96 -4.08 6.11 14.19
CA THR A 96 -4.90 6.58 13.05
C THR A 96 -5.82 7.78 13.40
N PRO A 97 -6.11 8.68 12.43
CA PRO A 97 -5.85 8.51 11.00
C PRO A 97 -4.66 9.31 10.44
N LEU A 98 -3.81 8.57 9.73
CA LEU A 98 -3.21 9.06 8.49
C LEU A 98 -4.30 9.84 7.75
N ARG A 99 -4.04 11.13 7.48
CA ARG A 99 -5.01 12.06 6.88
C ARG A 99 -5.82 11.34 5.80
N THR A 100 -7.09 11.09 6.08
CA THR A 100 -8.04 10.72 5.04
C THR A 100 -8.17 11.94 4.16
N ALA A 101 -7.63 11.85 2.94
CA ALA A 101 -7.85 12.91 1.97
C ALA A 101 -9.36 12.94 1.70
N PRO A 102 -10.07 14.06 1.96
CA PRO A 102 -11.51 14.14 1.69
C PRO A 102 -11.79 14.05 0.18
N ARG A 103 -10.76 14.27 -0.65
CA ARG A 103 -10.77 14.11 -2.10
C ARG A 103 -9.34 13.99 -2.64
N VAL A 104 -9.16 13.33 -3.79
CA VAL A 104 -7.90 13.22 -4.53
C VAL A 104 -8.07 13.83 -5.93
N VAL A 105 -7.11 14.65 -6.38
CA VAL A 105 -7.09 15.18 -7.74
C VAL A 105 -5.86 14.66 -8.47
N PHE A 106 -6.05 13.99 -9.60
CA PHE A 106 -4.96 13.57 -10.49
C PHE A 106 -4.70 14.67 -11.51
N VAL A 107 -3.47 15.18 -11.56
CA VAL A 107 -3.09 16.27 -12.45
C VAL A 107 -2.06 15.77 -13.47
N CYS A 108 -2.26 16.10 -14.74
CA CYS A 108 -1.22 16.03 -15.75
C CYS A 108 -1.17 17.34 -16.54
N THR A 109 -0.33 17.48 -17.56
CA THR A 109 -0.26 18.72 -18.35
C THR A 109 -1.59 19.02 -19.03
N HIS A 110 -2.06 18.12 -19.91
CA HIS A 110 -3.16 18.40 -20.82
C HIS A 110 -4.54 17.95 -20.36
N ASN A 111 -4.66 17.31 -19.19
CA ASN A 111 -5.87 16.60 -18.77
C ASN A 111 -6.52 15.73 -19.86
N SER A 112 -5.72 15.15 -20.77
CA SER A 112 -6.26 14.48 -21.96
C SER A 112 -6.22 12.96 -21.86
N ALA A 113 -5.37 12.39 -20.99
CA ALA A 113 -5.21 10.93 -20.88
C ALA A 113 -4.83 10.46 -19.48
N ARG A 114 -3.59 10.71 -19.03
CA ARG A 114 -3.03 10.12 -17.80
C ARG A 114 -3.85 10.40 -16.54
N SER A 115 -4.21 11.67 -16.30
CA SER A 115 -5.04 12.07 -15.16
C SER A 115 -6.43 11.42 -15.19
N HIS A 116 -7.01 11.21 -16.38
CA HIS A 116 -8.29 10.53 -16.55
C HIS A 116 -8.21 9.02 -16.27
N LEU A 117 -7.16 8.36 -16.79
CA LEU A 117 -6.94 6.93 -16.53
C LEU A 117 -6.70 6.70 -15.04
N ALA A 118 -5.88 7.53 -14.40
CA ALA A 118 -5.62 7.45 -12.97
C ALA A 118 -6.90 7.64 -12.15
N ALA A 119 -7.73 8.64 -12.46
CA ALA A 119 -9.01 8.85 -11.79
C ALA A 119 -10.00 7.69 -11.99
N ALA A 120 -10.02 7.07 -13.18
CA ALA A 120 -10.88 5.91 -13.46
C ALA A 120 -10.43 4.67 -12.69
N LEU A 121 -9.12 4.43 -12.59
CA LEU A 121 -8.56 3.34 -11.78
C LEU A 121 -8.80 3.58 -10.29
N TRP A 122 -8.59 4.80 -9.80
CA TRP A 122 -8.84 5.16 -8.40
C TRP A 122 -10.27 4.85 -7.97
N LYS A 123 -11.27 5.19 -8.80
CA LYS A 123 -12.69 4.89 -8.52
C LYS A 123 -13.00 3.40 -8.34
N ARG A 124 -12.16 2.50 -8.86
CA ARG A 124 -12.34 1.05 -8.68
C ARG A 124 -11.77 0.53 -7.38
N HIS A 125 -10.78 1.22 -6.83
CA HIS A 125 -10.00 0.74 -5.68
C HIS A 125 -10.18 1.59 -4.42
N SER A 126 -10.87 2.74 -4.51
CA SER A 126 -11.01 3.66 -3.40
C SER A 126 -12.40 4.30 -3.35
N ILE A 127 -12.93 4.44 -2.13
CA ILE A 127 -14.15 5.20 -1.84
C ILE A 127 -13.91 6.71 -1.78
N VAL A 128 -12.65 7.15 -1.74
CA VAL A 128 -12.29 8.56 -1.63
C VAL A 128 -12.65 9.28 -2.93
N PRO A 129 -13.45 10.38 -2.89
CA PRO A 129 -13.83 11.13 -4.08
C PRO A 129 -12.63 11.55 -4.92
N THR A 130 -12.74 11.47 -6.24
CA THR A 130 -11.65 11.82 -7.15
C THR A 130 -12.07 12.71 -8.32
N ALA A 131 -11.14 13.57 -8.77
CA ALA A 131 -11.22 14.39 -9.97
C ALA A 131 -9.92 14.32 -10.79
N SER A 132 -9.96 14.78 -12.04
CA SER A 132 -8.80 14.93 -12.92
C SER A 132 -8.65 16.39 -13.37
N ALA A 133 -7.41 16.88 -13.50
CA ALA A 133 -7.13 18.24 -13.92
C ALA A 133 -5.90 18.34 -14.85
N GLY A 134 -5.77 19.51 -15.48
CA GLY A 134 -4.68 19.88 -16.39
C GLY A 134 -4.03 21.17 -15.94
N THR A 135 -2.71 21.29 -16.04
CA THR A 135 -2.04 22.60 -15.91
C THR A 135 -2.22 23.44 -17.18
N GLU A 136 -2.33 22.80 -18.34
CA GLU A 136 -2.62 23.38 -19.65
C GLU A 136 -3.64 22.48 -20.40
N PRO A 137 -4.94 22.52 -20.03
CA PRO A 137 -5.92 21.56 -20.52
C PRO A 137 -6.08 21.57 -22.05
N ALA A 138 -6.05 20.38 -22.66
CA ALA A 138 -6.43 20.21 -24.04
C ALA A 138 -7.94 20.41 -24.21
N GLN A 139 -8.37 20.75 -25.43
CA GLN A 139 -9.77 20.94 -25.78
C GLN A 139 -10.64 19.68 -25.58
N ARG A 140 -10.03 18.49 -25.65
CA ARG A 140 -10.73 17.21 -25.49
C ARG A 140 -9.86 16.13 -24.85
N VAL A 141 -10.52 15.18 -24.20
CA VAL A 141 -9.91 13.92 -23.76
C VAL A 141 -9.53 13.11 -24.99
N HIS A 142 -8.35 12.49 -24.94
CA HIS A 142 -7.85 11.66 -26.01
C HIS A 142 -8.76 10.43 -26.22
N PRO A 143 -9.18 10.11 -27.46
CA PRO A 143 -10.13 9.02 -27.71
C PRO A 143 -9.70 7.67 -27.13
N ARG A 144 -8.39 7.35 -27.20
CA ARG A 144 -7.84 6.13 -26.60
C ARG A 144 -8.00 6.10 -25.07
N ALA A 145 -7.89 7.23 -24.39
CA ALA A 145 -8.09 7.27 -22.94
C ALA A 145 -9.55 7.00 -22.57
N VAL A 146 -10.50 7.44 -23.40
CA VAL A 146 -11.93 7.11 -23.23
C VAL A 146 -12.17 5.63 -23.47
N ALA A 147 -11.60 5.06 -24.53
CA ALA A 147 -11.77 3.64 -24.87
C ALA A 147 -11.14 2.69 -23.83
N THR A 148 -10.02 3.09 -23.23
CA THR A 148 -9.31 2.31 -22.20
C THR A 148 -9.91 2.51 -20.80
N ALA A 149 -10.64 3.62 -20.56
CA ALA A 149 -11.26 3.86 -19.27
C ALA A 149 -12.31 2.76 -19.01
N PRO A 150 -12.14 1.97 -17.93
CA PRO A 150 -12.95 0.78 -17.76
C PRO A 150 -14.39 1.15 -17.41
N ALA A 151 -15.37 0.40 -17.93
CA ALA A 151 -16.81 0.73 -17.89
C ALA A 151 -17.27 1.11 -16.47
N GLY A 152 -17.80 2.33 -16.32
CA GLY A 152 -18.12 2.95 -15.02
C GLY A 152 -17.70 4.44 -14.93
N SER A 153 -16.86 4.91 -15.85
CA SER A 153 -16.45 6.32 -16.00
C SER A 153 -17.54 7.18 -16.65
N ARG A 154 -18.75 7.23 -16.06
CA ARG A 154 -19.77 8.19 -16.51
C ARG A 154 -19.24 9.62 -16.29
N ARG A 155 -19.31 10.43 -17.35
CA ARG A 155 -18.85 11.83 -17.41
C ARG A 155 -19.27 12.61 -16.15
N PRO A 156 -18.36 13.32 -15.44
CA PRO A 156 -18.78 14.22 -14.36
C PRO A 156 -19.61 15.40 -14.92
N PRO A 157 -20.54 15.98 -14.13
CA PRO A 157 -21.52 16.96 -14.63
C PRO A 157 -20.96 18.36 -14.89
N SER A 158 -19.70 18.64 -14.57
CA SER A 158 -19.15 20.01 -14.52
C SER A 158 -18.37 20.45 -15.77
N TRP A 159 -18.55 19.81 -16.92
CA TRP A 159 -17.95 20.25 -18.18
C TRP A 159 -18.70 21.46 -18.75
N ARG A 160 -18.64 22.61 -18.09
CA ARG A 160 -19.03 23.89 -18.70
C ARG A 160 -17.84 24.45 -19.45
N GLN A 161 -18.03 24.51 -20.77
CA GLN A 161 -17.22 25.29 -21.70
C GLN A 161 -17.21 26.75 -21.23
N ARG A 162 -16.02 27.35 -21.17
CA ARG A 162 -15.83 28.73 -21.61
C ARG A 162 -15.01 28.66 -22.88
#